data_AF-A0A2J4QCR4-F1
#
_entry.id   AF-A0A2J4QCR4-F1
#
_cell.length_a   1.000
_cell.length_b   1.000
_cell.length_c   1.000
_cell.angle_alpha   90.00
_cell.angle_beta   90.00
_cell.angle_gamma   90.00
#
_symmetry.space_group_name_H-M   'P 1'
#
loop_
_entity.id
_entity.type
_entity.pdbx_description
1 polymer ?
#
loop_
_entity_poly.entity_id
_entity_poly.type
_entity_poly.pdbx_seq_one_letter_code
_entity_poly.pdbx_strand_id
1 'polypeptide(L)'
;QTELGHQDLQQGVILLGIAGMMDPPRPEAITAIGDCLQAGIRVKMITGDHPQTAMSIGKMLGIGNAENAITGRELEVMDDIQLSEAAQKFDIFARTSPEDKFRLVQALQSRKEVVGMTGDGVNDAPALKQADVGIAMGIKGTEVTKEAADMVLTDDNFATIASAVREGRRVYDNLKKTILFIMPTNLAQGLLIIIALLAGNLIPLTPVLILWMNMATSATLSFGLAFEAGEKNIMRRPPRDPKLHVMDGFAIWRVIFVGSMIAVSAFVLEAWLQPRGYSPEFIRTVLLQTLVTAQWFYMLNCRVADGFSLSKGLLANRGIWIVSGVLLVLQLLIIYAPFMQMLFGTEALPFRYWVITFIIGFVMFLIVEVEKPLTRRWRTA
;
A
#
# COMPACT_ATOMS: atom_id res chain seq x y z
N GLN A 1 -1.56 64.53 -11.84
CA GLN A 1 -2.76 63.69 -11.83
C GLN A 1 -2.47 62.54 -10.87
N THR A 2 -3.19 62.43 -9.76
CA THR A 2 -2.97 61.40 -8.73
C THR A 2 -3.88 60.18 -8.87
N GLU A 3 -4.87 60.26 -9.76
CA GLU A 3 -5.74 59.14 -10.13
C GLU A 3 -5.85 59.08 -11.66
N LEU A 4 -5.77 57.85 -12.20
CA LEU A 4 -5.96 57.54 -13.61
C LEU A 4 -7.33 56.89 -13.76
N GLY A 5 -8.15 57.39 -14.69
CA GLY A 5 -9.50 56.91 -14.98
C GLY A 5 -9.70 56.51 -16.45
N HIS A 6 -10.86 55.93 -16.75
CA HIS A 6 -11.18 55.51 -18.14
C HIS A 6 -11.29 56.70 -19.11
N GLN A 7 -11.58 57.90 -18.62
CA GLN A 7 -11.64 59.12 -19.43
C GLN A 7 -10.27 59.53 -19.97
N ASP A 8 -9.19 59.22 -19.25
CA ASP A 8 -7.82 59.53 -19.67
C ASP A 8 -7.38 58.70 -20.89
N LEU A 9 -8.06 57.59 -21.18
CA LEU A 9 -7.83 56.76 -22.37
C LEU A 9 -8.43 57.37 -23.65
N GLN A 10 -9.35 58.33 -23.55
CA GLN A 10 -10.07 58.89 -24.71
C GLN A 10 -9.19 59.80 -25.59
N GLN A 11 -8.11 60.38 -25.03
CA GLN A 11 -7.22 61.28 -25.75
C GLN A 11 -6.07 60.54 -26.49
N GLY A 12 -6.07 59.21 -26.45
CA GLY A 12 -5.00 58.38 -26.99
C GLY A 12 -3.85 58.20 -26.00
N VAL A 13 -3.23 57.03 -26.02
CA VAL A 13 -2.13 56.66 -25.13
C VAL A 13 -0.81 56.56 -25.89
N ILE A 14 0.28 57.00 -25.28
CA ILE A 14 1.64 56.84 -25.82
C ILE A 14 2.24 55.56 -25.25
N LEU A 15 2.57 54.59 -26.10
CA LEU A 15 3.25 53.36 -25.67
C LEU A 15 4.69 53.68 -25.24
N LEU A 16 4.99 53.52 -23.95
CA LEU A 16 6.34 53.71 -23.41
C LEU A 16 7.21 52.46 -23.57
N GLY A 17 6.63 51.27 -23.44
CA GLY A 17 7.35 49.99 -23.52
C GLY A 17 6.51 48.80 -23.03
N ILE A 18 7.09 47.60 -23.06
CA ILE A 18 6.48 46.35 -22.60
C ILE A 18 7.39 45.74 -21.53
N ALA A 19 6.80 45.30 -20.41
CA ALA A 19 7.50 44.52 -19.39
C ALA A 19 6.93 43.09 -19.39
N GLY A 20 7.80 42.09 -19.53
CA GLY A 20 7.44 40.67 -19.43
C GLY A 20 7.77 40.14 -18.04
N MET A 21 6.79 39.51 -17.39
CA MET A 21 6.96 38.82 -16.12
C MET A 21 6.56 37.36 -16.30
N MET A 22 7.24 36.46 -15.58
CA MET A 22 6.87 35.05 -15.55
C MET A 22 6.93 34.54 -14.10
N ASP A 23 6.03 33.62 -13.76
CA ASP A 23 6.14 32.83 -12.54
C ASP A 23 6.95 31.56 -12.88
N PRO A 24 8.22 31.44 -12.48
CA PRO A 24 9.06 30.32 -12.89
C PRO A 24 8.65 29.03 -12.16
N PRO A 25 8.67 27.88 -12.86
CA PRO A 25 8.41 26.61 -12.22
C PRO A 25 9.48 26.28 -11.17
N ARG A 26 9.04 25.71 -10.06
CA ARG A 26 9.91 25.28 -8.97
C ARG A 26 10.78 24.07 -9.41
N PRO A 27 12.10 24.05 -9.13
CA PRO A 27 12.97 22.93 -9.50
C PRO A 27 12.49 21.57 -8.96
N GLU A 28 11.97 21.56 -7.73
CA GLU A 28 11.41 20.38 -7.10
C GLU A 28 10.16 19.85 -7.81
N ALA A 29 9.35 20.72 -8.41
CA ALA A 29 8.16 20.33 -9.18
C ALA A 29 8.55 19.62 -10.49
N ILE A 30 9.60 20.10 -11.18
CA ILE A 30 10.15 19.45 -12.38
C ILE A 30 10.60 18.02 -12.04
N THR A 31 11.35 17.89 -10.94
CA THR A 31 11.85 16.58 -10.49
C THR A 31 10.70 15.64 -10.12
N ALA A 32 9.71 16.14 -9.39
CA ALA A 32 8.55 15.36 -8.96
C ALA A 32 7.66 14.90 -10.11
N ILE A 33 7.46 15.75 -11.14
CA ILE A 33 6.75 15.36 -12.36
C ILE A 33 7.53 14.26 -13.08
N GLY A 34 8.86 14.37 -13.18
CA GLY A 34 9.72 13.32 -13.72
C GLY A 34 9.57 11.99 -12.98
N ASP A 35 9.57 12.01 -11.64
CA ASP A 35 9.34 10.83 -10.80
C ASP A 35 7.97 10.20 -11.05
N CYS A 36 6.91 11.03 -11.15
CA CYS A 36 5.55 10.56 -11.45
C CYS A 36 5.48 9.90 -12.84
N LEU A 37 6.04 10.53 -13.86
CA LEU A 37 6.08 9.99 -15.22
C LEU A 37 6.87 8.67 -15.28
N GLN A 38 8.02 8.59 -14.60
CA GLN A 38 8.79 7.35 -14.49
C GLN A 38 8.00 6.23 -13.78
N ALA A 39 7.14 6.60 -12.83
CA ALA A 39 6.23 5.69 -12.14
C ALA A 39 4.97 5.34 -12.93
N GLY A 40 4.86 5.76 -14.20
CA GLY A 40 3.71 5.55 -15.07
C GLY A 40 2.47 6.38 -14.69
N ILE A 41 2.64 7.45 -13.91
CA ILE A 41 1.57 8.35 -13.50
C ILE A 41 1.55 9.53 -14.45
N ARG A 42 0.40 9.76 -15.08
CA ARG A 42 0.22 10.87 -16.00
C ARG A 42 -0.13 12.15 -15.24
N VAL A 43 0.67 13.19 -15.43
CA VAL A 43 0.42 14.52 -14.87
C VAL A 43 -0.30 15.38 -15.90
N LYS A 44 -1.37 16.04 -15.47
CA LYS A 44 -2.17 16.94 -16.31
C LYS A 44 -2.22 18.33 -15.66
N MET A 45 -2.02 19.37 -16.46
CA MET A 45 -2.11 20.76 -16.05
C MET A 45 -3.48 21.32 -16.41
N ILE A 46 -4.14 21.93 -15.42
CA ILE A 46 -5.41 22.63 -15.58
C ILE A 46 -5.19 24.05 -15.06
N THR A 47 -5.32 25.06 -15.93
CA THR A 47 -5.02 26.47 -15.60
C THR A 47 -6.02 27.44 -16.23
N GLY A 48 -6.18 28.61 -15.61
CA GLY A 48 -6.90 29.75 -16.16
C GLY A 48 -6.09 30.57 -17.20
N ASP A 49 -4.79 30.27 -17.34
CA ASP A 49 -3.88 31.02 -18.22
C ASP A 49 -4.19 30.84 -19.71
N HIS A 50 -3.59 31.71 -20.52
CA HIS A 50 -3.63 31.58 -21.97
C HIS A 50 -2.96 30.25 -22.43
N PRO A 51 -3.47 29.57 -23.47
CA PRO A 51 -2.94 28.27 -23.90
C PRO A 51 -1.45 28.28 -24.22
N GLN A 52 -0.94 29.34 -24.85
CA GLN A 52 0.49 29.46 -25.16
C GLN A 52 1.38 29.55 -23.90
N THR A 53 0.90 30.25 -22.87
CA THR A 53 1.60 30.32 -21.58
C THR A 53 1.57 28.96 -20.89
N ALA A 54 0.40 28.31 -20.86
CA ALA A 54 0.24 26.98 -20.28
C ALA A 54 1.15 25.94 -20.95
N MET A 55 1.22 25.92 -22.29
CA MET A 55 2.12 25.04 -23.05
C MET A 55 3.59 25.32 -22.74
N SER A 56 3.98 26.59 -22.64
CA SER A 56 5.36 26.97 -22.31
C SER A 56 5.76 26.51 -20.90
N ILE A 57 4.88 26.73 -19.91
CA ILE A 57 5.09 26.29 -18.52
C ILE A 57 5.09 24.76 -18.44
N GLY A 58 4.15 24.08 -19.11
CA GLY A 58 4.07 22.63 -19.15
C GLY A 58 5.33 21.99 -19.75
N LYS A 59 5.91 22.61 -20.79
CA LYS A 59 7.18 22.16 -21.38
C LYS A 59 8.35 22.34 -20.43
N MET A 60 8.41 23.45 -19.68
CA MET A 60 9.44 23.66 -18.66
C MET A 60 9.31 22.68 -17.48
N LEU A 61 8.08 22.30 -17.12
CA LEU A 61 7.79 21.30 -16.09
C LEU A 61 8.03 19.85 -16.53
N GLY A 62 8.22 19.61 -17.84
CA GLY A 62 8.40 18.26 -18.38
C GLY A 62 7.11 17.44 -18.46
N ILE A 63 5.94 18.10 -18.58
CA ILE A 63 4.67 17.41 -18.79
C ILE A 63 4.69 16.71 -20.16
N GLY A 64 4.18 15.48 -20.22
CA GLY A 64 4.28 14.59 -21.39
C GLY A 64 3.85 15.23 -22.71
N ASN A 65 2.54 15.44 -22.93
CA ASN A 65 2.03 16.10 -24.13
C ASN A 65 1.86 17.61 -23.91
N ALA A 66 2.99 18.33 -23.84
CA ALA A 66 3.00 19.78 -23.63
C ALA A 66 2.89 20.63 -24.91
N GLU A 67 2.91 20.02 -26.09
CA GLU A 67 2.89 20.74 -27.38
C GLU A 67 1.49 21.18 -27.81
N ASN A 68 0.46 20.56 -27.24
CA ASN A 68 -0.93 20.86 -27.56
C ASN A 68 -1.70 21.13 -26.28
N ALA A 69 -2.50 22.19 -26.29
CA ALA A 69 -3.46 22.50 -25.24
C ALA A 69 -4.87 22.56 -25.81
N ILE A 70 -5.85 22.26 -24.97
CA ILE A 70 -7.26 22.45 -25.26
C ILE A 70 -7.85 23.49 -24.31
N THR A 71 -8.75 24.32 -24.81
CA THR A 71 -9.36 25.41 -24.04
C THR A 71 -10.68 24.98 -23.40
N GLY A 72 -11.05 25.61 -22.27
CA GLY A 72 -12.36 25.40 -21.64
C GLY A 72 -13.53 25.54 -22.63
N ARG A 73 -13.50 26.56 -23.48
CA ARG A 73 -14.51 26.77 -24.53
C ARG A 73 -14.62 25.61 -25.53
N GLU A 74 -13.51 24.94 -25.84
CA GLU A 74 -13.53 23.74 -26.68
C GLU A 74 -14.08 22.52 -25.92
N LEU A 75 -13.87 22.43 -24.60
CA LEU A 75 -14.43 21.37 -23.75
C LEU A 75 -15.95 21.54 -23.54
N GLU A 76 -16.44 22.78 -23.47
CA GLU A 76 -17.87 23.08 -23.28
C GLU A 76 -18.75 22.52 -24.39
N VAL A 77 -18.26 22.53 -25.63
CA VAL A 77 -19.01 22.03 -26.80
C VAL A 77 -18.85 20.53 -27.04
N MET A 78 -18.00 19.86 -26.27
CA MET A 78 -17.79 18.41 -26.36
C MET A 78 -18.85 17.64 -25.57
N ASP A 79 -19.36 16.58 -26.19
CA ASP A 79 -20.12 15.55 -25.48
C ASP A 79 -19.21 14.73 -24.54
N ASP A 80 -19.79 13.88 -23.71
CA ASP A 80 -19.04 13.13 -22.69
C ASP A 80 -18.04 12.13 -23.29
N ILE A 81 -18.31 11.60 -24.49
CA ILE A 81 -17.42 10.66 -25.18
C ILE A 81 -16.21 11.44 -25.72
N GLN A 82 -16.46 12.55 -26.41
CA GLN A 82 -15.44 13.46 -26.93
C GLN A 82 -14.58 14.02 -25.81
N LEU A 83 -15.20 14.43 -24.69
CA LEU A 83 -14.48 14.93 -23.53
C LEU A 83 -13.57 13.85 -22.93
N SER A 84 -14.04 12.61 -22.84
CA SER A 84 -13.23 11.50 -22.34
C SER A 84 -12.05 11.17 -23.25
N GLU A 85 -12.23 11.23 -24.57
CA GLU A 85 -11.12 11.09 -25.53
C GLU A 85 -10.14 12.26 -25.46
N ALA A 86 -10.65 13.50 -25.34
CA ALA A 86 -9.82 14.68 -25.16
C ALA A 86 -9.02 14.62 -23.85
N ALA A 87 -9.64 14.18 -22.76
CA ALA A 87 -8.99 13.98 -21.47
C ALA A 87 -7.85 12.94 -21.56
N GLN A 88 -7.98 11.92 -22.41
CA GLN A 88 -6.90 10.97 -22.68
C GLN A 88 -5.87 11.50 -23.69
N LYS A 89 -6.19 12.43 -24.58
CA LYS A 89 -5.24 12.92 -25.58
C LYS A 89 -4.37 14.06 -25.07
N PHE A 90 -4.96 15.02 -24.36
CA PHE A 90 -4.31 16.27 -23.95
C PHE A 90 -3.86 16.21 -22.49
N ASP A 91 -2.74 16.86 -22.20
CA ASP A 91 -2.22 17.03 -20.83
C ASP A 91 -2.28 18.46 -20.33
N ILE A 92 -2.63 19.42 -21.20
CA ILE A 92 -2.74 20.84 -20.86
C ILE A 92 -4.15 21.33 -21.21
N PHE A 93 -4.86 21.77 -20.18
CA PHE A 93 -6.18 22.36 -20.24
C PHE A 93 -6.08 23.82 -19.78
N ALA A 94 -6.42 24.75 -20.65
CA ALA A 94 -6.19 26.18 -20.46
C ALA A 94 -7.52 26.97 -20.48
N ARG A 95 -7.59 28.11 -19.79
CA ARG A 95 -8.81 28.90 -19.62
C ARG A 95 -10.02 28.06 -19.19
N THR A 96 -9.82 27.15 -18.26
CA THR A 96 -10.86 26.22 -17.77
C THR A 96 -11.74 26.86 -16.72
N SER A 97 -13.04 26.60 -16.80
CA SER A 97 -14.03 26.92 -15.75
C SER A 97 -13.98 25.91 -14.59
N PRO A 98 -14.56 26.23 -13.42
CA PRO A 98 -14.75 25.25 -12.34
C PRO A 98 -15.49 23.99 -12.79
N GLU A 99 -16.52 24.15 -13.62
CA GLU A 99 -17.30 23.06 -14.20
C GLU A 99 -16.45 22.16 -15.10
N ASP A 100 -15.54 22.73 -15.88
CA ASP A 100 -14.61 21.96 -16.72
C ASP A 100 -13.72 21.04 -15.87
N LYS A 101 -13.22 21.52 -14.74
CA LYS A 101 -12.37 20.70 -13.84
C LYS A 101 -13.13 19.49 -13.34
N PHE A 102 -14.37 19.70 -12.90
CA PHE A 102 -15.25 18.61 -12.45
C PHE A 102 -15.55 17.61 -13.57
N ARG A 103 -15.93 18.08 -14.75
CA ARG A 103 -16.22 17.23 -15.92
C ARG A 103 -14.98 16.44 -16.37
N LEU A 104 -13.79 17.05 -16.34
CA LEU A 104 -12.54 16.37 -16.68
C LEU A 104 -12.22 15.21 -15.72
N VAL A 105 -12.42 15.41 -14.41
CA VAL A 105 -12.24 14.34 -13.41
C VAL A 105 -13.19 13.17 -13.72
N GLN A 106 -14.48 13.45 -13.96
CA GLN A 106 -15.45 12.42 -14.33
C GLN A 106 -15.10 11.69 -15.63
N ALA A 107 -14.62 12.44 -16.63
CA ALA A 107 -14.25 11.89 -17.93
C ALA A 107 -13.03 10.95 -17.87
N LEU A 108 -12.11 11.19 -16.92
CA LEU A 108 -10.99 10.29 -16.63
C LEU A 108 -11.46 9.07 -15.81
N GLN A 109 -12.30 9.28 -14.80
CA GLN A 109 -12.87 8.20 -13.99
C GLN A 109 -13.74 7.23 -14.82
N SER A 110 -14.47 7.72 -15.83
CA SER A 110 -15.27 6.86 -16.73
C SER A 110 -14.39 5.87 -17.53
N ARG A 111 -13.10 6.19 -17.70
CA ARG A 111 -12.08 5.31 -18.30
C ARG A 111 -11.40 4.40 -17.27
N LYS A 112 -11.86 4.38 -16.02
CA LYS A 112 -11.35 3.57 -14.90
C LYS A 112 -9.94 3.97 -14.45
N GLU A 113 -9.54 5.20 -14.74
CA GLU A 113 -8.34 5.79 -14.15
C GLU A 113 -8.61 6.19 -12.69
N VAL A 114 -7.58 6.12 -11.84
CA VAL A 114 -7.63 6.67 -10.47
C VAL A 114 -7.09 8.10 -10.53
N VAL A 115 -7.93 9.08 -10.19
CA VAL A 115 -7.65 10.50 -10.43
C VAL A 115 -7.32 11.19 -9.10
N GLY A 116 -6.12 11.78 -9.03
CA GLY A 116 -5.77 12.77 -8.01
C GLY A 116 -5.97 14.18 -8.54
N MET A 117 -6.72 15.02 -7.83
CA MET A 117 -6.97 16.41 -8.21
C MET A 117 -6.36 17.36 -7.18
N THR A 118 -5.67 18.40 -7.63
CA THR A 118 -5.10 19.45 -6.76
C THR A 118 -5.86 20.76 -6.93
N GLY A 119 -6.11 21.49 -5.83
CA GLY A 119 -6.80 22.77 -5.88
C GLY A 119 -6.56 23.64 -4.65
N ASP A 120 -6.77 24.94 -4.81
CA ASP A 120 -6.57 25.95 -3.76
C ASP A 120 -7.76 26.93 -3.64
N GLY A 121 -8.49 27.16 -4.73
CA GLY A 121 -9.66 28.04 -4.73
C GLY A 121 -10.96 27.33 -4.38
N VAL A 122 -11.94 28.04 -3.82
CA VAL A 122 -13.31 27.54 -3.53
C VAL A 122 -13.93 26.84 -4.75
N ASN A 123 -13.60 27.34 -5.93
CA ASN A 123 -14.03 26.81 -7.22
C ASN A 123 -13.54 25.37 -7.50
N ASP A 124 -12.47 24.92 -6.85
CA ASP A 124 -11.92 23.58 -7.02
C ASP A 124 -12.59 22.54 -6.11
N ALA A 125 -13.34 22.98 -5.10
CA ALA A 125 -13.95 22.08 -4.11
C ALA A 125 -14.83 20.98 -4.72
N PRO A 126 -15.70 21.24 -5.74
CA PRO A 126 -16.46 20.19 -6.39
C PRO A 126 -15.58 19.15 -7.09
N ALA A 127 -14.53 19.60 -7.79
CA ALA A 127 -13.61 18.70 -8.50
C ALA A 127 -12.73 17.90 -7.54
N LEU A 128 -12.28 18.52 -6.44
CA LEU A 128 -11.56 17.85 -5.36
C LEU A 128 -12.40 16.75 -4.74
N LYS A 129 -13.68 17.02 -4.46
CA LYS A 129 -14.58 16.04 -3.84
C LYS A 129 -14.95 14.89 -4.78
N GLN A 130 -14.97 15.16 -6.09
CA GLN A 130 -15.27 14.17 -7.12
C GLN A 130 -14.10 13.23 -7.40
N ALA A 131 -12.86 13.70 -7.21
CA ALA A 131 -11.66 12.92 -7.46
C ALA A 131 -11.56 11.71 -6.51
N ASP A 132 -10.82 10.69 -6.92
CA ASP A 132 -10.54 9.53 -6.05
C ASP A 132 -9.65 9.93 -4.87
N VAL A 133 -8.81 10.95 -5.08
CA VAL A 133 -8.03 11.62 -4.03
C VAL A 133 -8.01 13.13 -4.29
N GLY A 134 -8.77 13.90 -3.51
CA GLY A 134 -8.69 15.36 -3.49
C GLY A 134 -7.47 15.85 -2.68
N ILE A 135 -6.69 16.77 -3.23
CA ILE A 135 -5.47 17.32 -2.63
C ILE A 135 -5.59 18.85 -2.54
N ALA A 136 -5.68 19.39 -1.33
CA ALA A 136 -5.74 20.83 -1.09
C ALA A 136 -4.38 21.43 -0.72
N MET A 137 -4.16 22.69 -1.10
CA MET A 137 -3.03 23.50 -0.66
C MET A 137 -3.24 23.97 0.78
N GLY A 138 -2.26 23.80 1.66
CA GLY A 138 -2.36 24.13 3.08
C GLY A 138 -2.20 25.61 3.39
N ILE A 139 -1.33 26.32 2.66
CA ILE A 139 -1.03 27.73 2.89
C ILE A 139 -1.92 28.61 2.01
N LYS A 140 -1.92 28.39 0.70
CA LYS A 140 -2.71 29.17 -0.27
C LYS A 140 -4.17 28.73 -0.36
N GLY A 141 -4.47 27.49 0.03
CA GLY A 141 -5.81 26.93 -0.14
C GLY A 141 -6.82 27.51 0.84
N THR A 142 -8.05 27.69 0.35
CA THR A 142 -9.19 28.13 1.16
C THR A 142 -9.65 27.01 2.10
N GLU A 143 -10.30 27.38 3.21
CA GLU A 143 -10.87 26.38 4.15
C GLU A 143 -11.85 25.43 3.46
N VAL A 144 -12.64 25.94 2.50
CA VAL A 144 -13.56 25.12 1.71
C VAL A 144 -12.82 24.02 0.93
N THR A 145 -11.66 24.32 0.35
CA THR A 145 -10.86 23.29 -0.34
C THR A 145 -10.24 22.28 0.62
N LYS A 146 -9.80 22.71 1.81
CA LYS A 146 -9.22 21.81 2.82
C LYS A 146 -10.27 20.85 3.39
N GLU A 147 -11.50 21.30 3.60
CA GLU A 147 -12.62 20.45 4.03
C GLU A 147 -13.10 19.49 2.93
N ALA A 148 -12.98 19.88 1.66
CA ALA A 148 -13.39 19.05 0.53
C ALA A 148 -12.36 17.96 0.17
N ALA A 149 -11.08 18.17 0.48
CA ALA A 149 -9.98 17.29 0.12
C ALA A 149 -9.76 16.13 1.09
N ASP A 150 -9.19 15.02 0.58
CA ASP A 150 -8.78 13.86 1.38
C ASP A 150 -7.36 14.03 1.96
N MET A 151 -6.55 14.90 1.34
CA MET A 151 -5.18 15.22 1.73
C MET A 151 -4.92 16.72 1.66
N VAL A 152 -4.18 17.27 2.63
CA VAL A 152 -3.76 18.68 2.64
C VAL A 152 -2.24 18.77 2.62
N LEU A 153 -1.67 19.53 1.69
CA LEU A 153 -0.23 19.79 1.59
C LEU A 153 0.17 20.94 2.49
N THR A 154 0.80 20.66 3.62
CA THR A 154 1.16 21.72 4.60
C THR A 154 2.22 22.69 4.10
N ASP A 155 2.92 22.36 3.00
CA ASP A 155 4.03 23.11 2.43
C ASP A 155 3.75 23.67 1.02
N ASP A 156 2.55 23.46 0.49
CA ASP A 156 2.15 23.87 -0.86
C ASP A 156 3.09 23.36 -1.97
N ASN A 157 3.70 22.19 -1.78
CA ASN A 157 4.71 21.66 -2.67
C ASN A 157 4.26 20.42 -3.44
N PHE A 158 4.31 20.48 -4.78
CA PHE A 158 3.99 19.34 -5.64
C PHE A 158 4.92 18.12 -5.38
N ALA A 159 6.15 18.33 -4.94
CA ALA A 159 7.07 17.24 -4.58
C ALA A 159 6.55 16.35 -3.43
N THR A 160 5.71 16.91 -2.58
CA THR A 160 5.06 16.19 -1.48
C THR A 160 4.05 15.17 -2.01
N ILE A 161 3.40 15.44 -3.16
CA ILE A 161 2.49 14.48 -3.81
C ILE A 161 3.26 13.25 -4.29
N ALA A 162 4.40 13.43 -4.98
CA ALA A 162 5.22 12.31 -5.43
C ALA A 162 5.72 11.46 -4.25
N SER A 163 6.03 12.09 -3.13
CA SER A 163 6.41 11.41 -1.88
C SER A 163 5.23 10.67 -1.23
N ALA A 164 4.04 11.27 -1.21
CA ALA A 164 2.83 10.63 -0.72
C ALA A 164 2.45 9.40 -1.55
N VAL A 165 2.58 9.47 -2.88
CA VAL A 165 2.38 8.32 -3.78
C VAL A 165 3.37 7.20 -3.46
N ARG A 166 4.65 7.53 -3.25
CA ARG A 166 5.69 6.56 -2.87
C ARG A 166 5.32 5.83 -1.58
N GLU A 167 4.91 6.56 -0.55
CA GLU A 167 4.49 5.96 0.73
C GLU A 167 3.17 5.19 0.60
N GLY A 168 2.19 5.67 -0.17
CA GLY A 168 0.95 4.94 -0.44
C GLY A 168 1.20 3.57 -1.10
N ARG A 169 2.10 3.52 -2.11
CA ARG A 169 2.54 2.26 -2.73
C ARG A 169 3.23 1.34 -1.71
N ARG A 170 4.02 1.88 -0.78
CA ARG A 170 4.72 1.11 0.26
C ARG A 170 3.74 0.50 1.25
N VAL A 171 2.78 1.29 1.73
CA VAL A 171 1.72 0.83 2.63
C VAL A 171 0.94 -0.30 1.96
N TYR A 172 0.57 -0.15 0.69
CA TYR A 172 -0.13 -1.19 -0.06
C TYR A 172 0.67 -2.51 -0.16
N ASP A 173 1.96 -2.45 -0.51
CA ASP A 173 2.83 -3.64 -0.58
C ASP A 173 2.94 -4.34 0.77
N ASN A 174 3.10 -3.57 1.85
CA ASN A 174 3.20 -4.11 3.20
C ASN A 174 1.87 -4.72 3.68
N LEU A 175 0.73 -4.15 3.31
CA LEU A 175 -0.59 -4.74 3.54
C LEU A 175 -0.73 -6.08 2.81
N LYS A 176 -0.32 -6.17 1.53
CA LYS A 176 -0.34 -7.43 0.78
C LYS A 176 0.54 -8.50 1.45
N LYS A 177 1.75 -8.15 1.88
CA LYS A 177 2.65 -9.06 2.63
C LYS A 177 2.00 -9.54 3.93
N THR A 178 1.33 -8.64 4.64
CA THR A 178 0.65 -8.95 5.91
C THR A 178 -0.51 -9.93 5.70
N ILE A 179 -1.31 -9.73 4.65
CA ILE A 179 -2.40 -10.65 4.29
C ILE A 179 -1.82 -12.03 3.90
N LEU A 180 -0.77 -12.07 3.08
CA LEU A 180 -0.08 -13.31 2.68
C LEU A 180 0.57 -14.03 3.87
N PHE A 181 0.85 -13.31 4.96
CA PHE A 181 1.38 -13.85 6.20
C PHE A 181 0.27 -14.46 7.10
N ILE A 182 -0.83 -13.74 7.31
CA ILE A 182 -1.91 -14.13 8.24
C ILE A 182 -2.83 -15.20 7.64
N MET A 183 -3.14 -15.11 6.35
CA MET A 183 -4.13 -16.00 5.73
C MET A 183 -3.77 -17.50 5.77
N PRO A 184 -2.52 -17.92 5.44
CA PRO A 184 -2.17 -19.34 5.51
C PRO A 184 -2.24 -19.89 6.93
N THR A 185 -1.95 -19.07 7.94
CA THR A 185 -1.93 -19.52 9.33
C THR A 185 -3.36 -19.71 9.85
N ASN A 186 -4.27 -18.81 9.46
CA ASN A 186 -5.70 -18.97 9.74
C ASN A 186 -6.28 -20.18 9.01
N LEU A 187 -5.87 -20.43 7.76
CA LEU A 187 -6.25 -21.65 7.04
C LEU A 187 -5.76 -22.90 7.78
N ALA A 188 -4.50 -22.92 8.24
CA ALA A 188 -3.96 -24.06 8.98
C ALA A 188 -4.73 -24.33 10.28
N GLN A 189 -5.02 -23.29 11.08
CA GLN A 189 -5.84 -23.42 12.29
C GLN A 189 -7.25 -23.96 11.97
N GLY A 190 -7.89 -23.45 10.91
CA GLY A 190 -9.20 -23.93 10.47
C GLY A 190 -9.16 -25.40 10.02
N LEU A 191 -8.15 -25.78 9.23
CA LEU A 191 -7.95 -27.16 8.80
C LEU A 191 -7.71 -28.11 9.99
N LEU A 192 -6.93 -27.69 10.98
CA LEU A 192 -6.69 -28.48 12.19
C LEU A 192 -7.99 -28.81 12.93
N ILE A 193 -8.89 -27.83 13.07
CA ILE A 193 -10.18 -28.03 13.74
C ILE A 193 -11.10 -28.91 12.89
N ILE A 194 -11.27 -28.58 11.60
CA ILE A 194 -12.19 -29.29 10.70
C ILE A 194 -11.79 -30.77 10.59
N ILE A 195 -10.50 -31.05 10.36
CA ILE A 195 -10.01 -32.42 10.19
C ILE A 195 -10.11 -33.19 11.51
N ALA A 196 -9.76 -32.57 12.65
CA ALA A 196 -9.89 -33.24 13.95
C ALA A 196 -11.34 -33.60 14.28
N LEU A 197 -12.29 -32.69 14.03
CA LEU A 197 -13.72 -32.94 14.22
C LEU A 197 -14.23 -34.07 13.32
N LEU A 198 -13.85 -34.08 12.05
CA LEU A 198 -14.24 -35.14 11.10
C LEU A 198 -13.63 -36.49 11.46
N ALA A 199 -12.42 -36.50 12.01
CA ALA A 199 -11.74 -37.72 12.48
C ALA A 199 -12.28 -38.23 13.82
N GLY A 200 -13.14 -37.47 14.51
CA GLY A 200 -13.58 -37.79 15.87
C GLY A 200 -12.47 -37.69 16.91
N ASN A 201 -11.38 -36.97 16.59
CA ASN A 201 -10.25 -36.77 17.47
C ASN A 201 -10.50 -35.59 18.43
N LEU A 202 -9.72 -35.54 19.52
CA LEU A 202 -9.69 -34.38 20.39
C LEU A 202 -9.26 -33.13 19.62
N ILE A 203 -9.87 -31.99 19.92
CA ILE A 203 -9.53 -30.73 19.23
C ILE A 203 -8.08 -30.35 19.58
N PRO A 204 -7.18 -30.20 18.60
CA PRO A 204 -5.74 -30.03 18.84
C PRO A 204 -5.41 -28.68 19.48
N LEU A 205 -6.28 -27.67 19.29
CA LEU A 205 -6.15 -26.33 19.85
C LEU A 205 -7.48 -25.86 20.44
N THR A 206 -7.44 -25.28 21.63
CA THR A 206 -8.64 -24.65 22.22
C THR A 206 -8.91 -23.30 21.56
N PRO A 207 -10.18 -22.81 21.60
CA PRO A 207 -10.51 -21.48 21.10
C PRO A 207 -9.67 -20.36 21.73
N VAL A 208 -9.33 -20.49 23.02
CA VAL A 208 -8.52 -19.51 23.75
C VAL A 208 -7.08 -19.47 23.22
N LEU A 209 -6.49 -20.63 22.87
CA LEU A 209 -5.17 -20.70 22.24
C LEU A 209 -5.17 -20.09 20.83
N ILE A 210 -6.25 -20.29 20.07
CA ILE A 210 -6.43 -19.66 18.75
C ILE A 210 -6.53 -18.14 18.89
N LEU A 211 -7.30 -17.64 19.87
CA LEU A 211 -7.38 -16.21 20.16
C LEU A 211 -6.01 -15.63 20.54
N TRP A 212 -5.24 -16.32 21.38
CA TRP A 212 -3.86 -15.94 21.68
C TRP A 212 -2.99 -15.88 20.42
N MET A 213 -3.08 -16.90 19.57
CA MET A 213 -2.34 -16.94 18.32
C MET A 213 -2.65 -15.73 17.44
N ASN A 214 -3.93 -15.36 17.31
CA ASN A 214 -4.34 -14.30 16.41
C ASN A 214 -4.07 -12.90 17.00
N MET A 215 -4.39 -12.69 18.28
CA MET A 215 -4.30 -11.37 18.92
C MET A 215 -2.92 -11.04 19.46
N ALA A 216 -2.19 -12.02 20.00
CA ALA A 216 -0.85 -11.78 20.53
C ALA A 216 0.21 -12.09 19.48
N THR A 217 0.29 -13.34 19.00
CA THR A 217 1.45 -13.75 18.18
C THR A 217 1.42 -13.20 16.75
N SER A 218 0.30 -13.39 16.04
CA SER A 218 0.15 -12.98 14.64
C SER A 218 0.15 -11.47 14.51
N ALA A 219 -0.56 -10.76 15.39
CA ALA A 219 -0.53 -9.30 15.44
C ALA A 219 0.89 -8.76 15.67
N THR A 220 1.61 -9.28 16.67
CA THR A 220 2.99 -8.87 16.97
C THR A 220 3.92 -9.05 15.77
N LEU A 221 3.87 -10.21 15.12
CA LEU A 221 4.68 -10.47 13.93
C LEU A 221 4.26 -9.60 12.72
N SER A 222 2.95 -9.36 12.54
CA SER A 222 2.44 -8.52 11.46
C SER A 222 2.92 -7.07 11.52
N PHE A 223 3.10 -6.51 12.73
CA PHE A 223 3.70 -5.19 12.90
C PHE A 223 5.12 -5.11 12.35
N GLY A 224 5.90 -6.21 12.43
CA GLY A 224 7.23 -6.28 11.84
C GLY A 224 7.22 -6.17 10.31
N LEU A 225 6.16 -6.68 9.66
CA LEU A 225 5.96 -6.59 8.21
C LEU A 225 5.35 -5.25 7.78
N ALA A 226 4.45 -4.68 8.58
CA ALA A 226 3.76 -3.42 8.29
C ALA A 226 4.73 -2.24 8.11
N PHE A 227 5.82 -2.20 8.88
CA PHE A 227 6.81 -1.12 8.85
C PHE A 227 8.04 -1.43 8.00
N GLU A 228 7.98 -2.47 7.15
CA GLU A 228 9.10 -2.79 6.28
C GLU A 228 9.41 -1.66 5.28
N ALA A 229 10.69 -1.50 4.93
CA ALA A 229 11.12 -0.54 3.92
C ALA A 229 10.51 -0.87 2.55
N GLY A 230 10.13 0.16 1.79
CA GLY A 230 9.60 0.01 0.44
C GLY A 230 10.61 -0.62 -0.53
N GLU A 231 10.11 -1.27 -1.57
CA GLU A 231 10.95 -1.86 -2.60
C GLU A 231 11.71 -0.80 -3.41
N LYS A 232 12.92 -1.11 -3.89
CA LYS A 232 13.78 -0.15 -4.59
C LYS A 232 13.19 0.40 -5.89
N ASN A 233 12.30 -0.36 -6.52
CA ASN A 233 11.63 -0.06 -7.78
C ASN A 233 10.20 0.50 -7.60
N ILE A 234 9.83 0.94 -6.39
CA ILE A 234 8.45 1.34 -6.09
C ILE A 234 7.93 2.51 -6.95
N MET A 235 8.82 3.43 -7.35
CA MET A 235 8.54 4.55 -8.28
C MET A 235 8.98 4.25 -9.73
N ARG A 236 9.27 3.00 -10.07
CA ARG A 236 9.69 2.57 -11.42
C ARG A 236 8.78 1.52 -12.04
N ARG A 237 7.63 1.26 -11.41
CA ARG A 237 6.59 0.35 -11.88
C ARG A 237 5.31 1.15 -12.16
N PRO A 238 4.45 0.74 -13.11
CA PRO A 238 3.21 1.43 -13.40
C PRO A 238 2.25 1.42 -12.20
N PRO A 239 1.22 2.28 -12.19
CA PRO A 239 0.13 2.20 -11.24
C PRO A 239 -0.53 0.82 -11.28
N ARG A 240 -1.00 0.36 -10.12
CA ARG A 240 -1.73 -0.91 -10.00
C ARG A 240 -3.08 -0.79 -10.71
N ASP A 241 -3.51 -1.86 -11.40
CA ASP A 241 -4.88 -1.98 -11.89
C ASP A 241 -5.85 -2.17 -10.70
N PRO A 242 -6.83 -1.26 -10.50
CA PRO A 242 -7.82 -1.38 -9.42
C PRO A 242 -8.61 -2.69 -9.43
N LYS A 243 -8.78 -3.34 -10.59
CA LYS A 243 -9.54 -4.60 -10.73
C LYS A 243 -8.81 -5.81 -10.15
N LEU A 244 -7.48 -5.76 -10.08
CA LEU A 244 -6.72 -6.86 -9.50
C LEU A 244 -7.06 -6.93 -8.01
N HIS A 245 -7.43 -8.10 -7.51
CA HIS A 245 -7.66 -8.25 -6.07
C HIS A 245 -6.32 -8.33 -5.34
N VAL A 246 -6.31 -7.98 -4.05
CA VAL A 246 -5.12 -8.20 -3.19
C VAL A 246 -4.80 -9.71 -3.12
N MET A 247 -5.85 -10.54 -3.21
CA MET A 247 -5.78 -12.00 -3.28
C MET A 247 -5.79 -12.46 -4.74
N ASP A 248 -4.63 -12.38 -5.40
CA ASP A 248 -4.43 -12.93 -6.74
C ASP A 248 -4.31 -14.48 -6.71
N GLY A 249 -4.30 -15.13 -7.88
CA GLY A 249 -4.20 -16.59 -7.96
C GLY A 249 -2.94 -17.15 -7.28
N PHE A 250 -1.84 -16.40 -7.34
CA PHE A 250 -0.60 -16.73 -6.62
C PHE A 250 -0.78 -16.63 -5.10
N ALA A 251 -1.48 -15.62 -4.59
CA ALA A 251 -1.81 -15.47 -3.18
C ALA A 251 -2.66 -16.63 -2.69
N ILE A 252 -3.67 -17.05 -3.46
CA ILE A 252 -4.52 -18.22 -3.13
C ILE A 252 -3.67 -19.49 -3.07
N TRP A 253 -2.82 -19.73 -4.08
CA TRP A 253 -1.88 -20.85 -4.07
C TRP A 253 -0.99 -20.83 -2.83
N ARG A 254 -0.42 -19.66 -2.50
CA ARG A 254 0.44 -19.48 -1.32
C ARG A 254 -0.29 -19.84 -0.03
N VAL A 255 -1.52 -19.38 0.11
CA VAL A 255 -2.38 -19.65 1.27
C VAL A 255 -2.63 -21.13 1.43
N ILE A 256 -3.02 -21.83 0.36
CA ILE A 256 -3.26 -23.27 0.39
C ILE A 256 -1.97 -24.03 0.68
N PHE A 257 -0.89 -23.75 -0.04
CA PHE A 257 0.39 -24.44 0.10
C PHE A 257 0.95 -24.34 1.52
N VAL A 258 1.10 -23.12 2.04
CA VAL A 258 1.68 -22.90 3.37
C VAL A 258 0.70 -23.34 4.47
N GLY A 259 -0.59 -23.06 4.31
CA GLY A 259 -1.61 -23.47 5.28
C GLY A 259 -1.69 -25.00 5.44
N SER A 260 -1.69 -25.74 4.32
CA SER A 260 -1.63 -27.20 4.34
C SER A 260 -0.32 -27.72 4.92
N MET A 261 0.83 -27.12 4.57
CA MET A 261 2.12 -27.51 5.14
C MET A 261 2.14 -27.36 6.67
N ILE A 262 1.63 -26.25 7.19
CA ILE A 262 1.51 -26.00 8.63
C ILE A 262 0.57 -27.03 9.26
N ALA A 263 -0.62 -27.25 8.70
CA ALA A 263 -1.58 -28.23 9.21
C ALA A 263 -1.01 -29.66 9.23
N VAL A 264 -0.34 -30.09 8.15
CA VAL A 264 0.31 -31.42 8.07
C VAL A 264 1.37 -31.57 9.16
N SER A 265 2.21 -30.55 9.37
CA SER A 265 3.24 -30.62 10.41
C SER A 265 2.67 -30.80 11.81
N ALA A 266 1.56 -30.10 12.10
CA ALA A 266 0.87 -30.18 13.39
C ALA A 266 0.22 -31.56 13.57
N PHE A 267 -0.46 -32.10 12.55
CA PHE A 267 -1.02 -33.46 12.62
C PHE A 267 0.05 -34.54 12.73
N VAL A 268 1.18 -34.42 12.02
CA VAL A 268 2.30 -35.36 12.14
C VAL A 268 2.85 -35.35 13.57
N LEU A 269 2.98 -34.17 14.17
CA LEU A 269 3.48 -34.04 15.53
C LEU A 269 2.49 -34.58 16.56
N GLU A 270 1.20 -34.33 16.38
CA GLU A 270 0.14 -34.89 17.21
C GLU A 270 0.11 -36.42 17.12
N ALA A 271 0.11 -36.98 15.91
CA ALA A 271 0.15 -38.43 15.68
C ALA A 271 1.43 -39.09 16.24
N TRP A 272 2.52 -38.33 16.37
CA TRP A 272 3.75 -38.79 17.00
C TRP A 272 3.66 -38.71 18.54
N LEU A 273 3.01 -37.71 19.12
CA LEU A 273 2.92 -37.54 20.57
C LEU A 273 1.83 -38.39 21.22
N GLN A 274 0.68 -38.53 20.58
CA GLN A 274 -0.48 -39.25 21.12
C GLN A 274 -0.15 -40.69 21.56
N PRO A 275 0.53 -41.54 20.74
CA PRO A 275 0.85 -42.92 21.14
C PRO A 275 1.86 -43.03 22.29
N ARG A 276 2.53 -41.93 22.67
CA ARG A 276 3.50 -41.90 23.76
C ARG A 276 2.87 -41.57 25.12
N GLY A 277 1.55 -41.36 25.17
CA GLY A 277 0.81 -41.13 26.42
C GLY A 277 1.05 -39.75 27.05
N TYR A 278 1.42 -38.74 26.26
CA TYR A 278 1.51 -37.36 26.74
C TYR A 278 0.13 -36.79 27.07
N SER A 279 0.07 -35.86 28.03
CA SER A 279 -1.16 -35.15 28.39
C SER A 279 -1.70 -34.32 27.19
N PRO A 280 -3.02 -34.13 27.09
CA PRO A 280 -3.60 -33.24 26.07
C PRO A 280 -3.06 -31.81 26.15
N GLU A 281 -2.82 -31.29 27.36
CA GLU A 281 -2.26 -29.97 27.63
C GLU A 281 -0.83 -29.84 27.10
N PHE A 282 -0.02 -30.89 27.29
CA PHE A 282 1.33 -30.95 26.74
C PHE A 282 1.32 -30.92 25.21
N ILE A 283 0.48 -31.75 24.58
CA ILE A 283 0.36 -31.81 23.12
C ILE A 283 -0.09 -30.45 22.58
N ARG A 284 -1.11 -29.82 23.17
CA ARG A 284 -1.56 -28.46 22.83
C ARG A 284 -0.44 -27.44 22.90
N THR A 285 0.40 -27.52 23.93
CA THR A 285 1.54 -26.60 24.09
C THR A 285 2.59 -26.80 23.01
N VAL A 286 2.91 -28.05 22.68
CA VAL A 286 3.85 -28.37 21.59
C VAL A 286 3.29 -27.87 20.25
N LEU A 287 2.00 -28.07 19.99
CA LEU A 287 1.35 -27.61 18.76
C LEU A 287 1.33 -26.08 18.67
N LEU A 288 0.95 -25.39 19.75
CA LEU A 288 1.01 -23.93 19.84
C LEU A 288 2.43 -23.44 19.50
N GLN A 289 3.45 -23.97 20.18
CA GLN A 289 4.84 -23.56 19.96
C GLN A 289 5.29 -23.85 18.52
N THR A 290 4.87 -24.98 17.93
CA THR A 290 5.18 -25.34 16.54
C THR A 290 4.60 -24.33 15.56
N LEU A 291 3.32 -23.98 15.74
CA LEU A 291 2.63 -23.03 14.88
C LEU A 291 3.23 -21.63 15.00
N VAL A 292 3.54 -21.18 16.22
CA VAL A 292 4.16 -19.86 16.46
C VAL A 292 5.57 -19.81 15.86
N THR A 293 6.34 -20.90 15.98
CA THR A 293 7.67 -20.99 15.38
C THR A 293 7.59 -21.01 13.85
N ALA A 294 6.65 -21.76 13.29
CA ALA A 294 6.38 -21.79 11.85
C ALA A 294 5.96 -20.40 11.34
N GLN A 295 5.08 -19.69 12.04
CA GLN A 295 4.72 -18.30 11.75
C GLN A 295 5.94 -17.40 11.75
N TRP A 296 6.79 -17.50 12.77
CA TRP A 296 7.98 -16.68 12.88
C TRP A 296 8.95 -16.89 11.69
N PHE A 297 9.20 -18.14 11.31
CA PHE A 297 9.99 -18.45 10.12
C PHE A 297 9.33 -17.99 8.82
N TYR A 298 8.01 -18.19 8.69
CA TYR A 298 7.27 -17.80 7.51
C TYR A 298 7.20 -16.27 7.34
N MET A 299 7.17 -15.50 8.42
CA MET A 299 7.32 -14.03 8.37
C MET A 299 8.63 -13.64 7.67
N LEU A 300 9.73 -14.35 7.94
CA LEU A 300 11.01 -14.11 7.27
C LEU A 300 10.91 -14.38 5.76
N ASN A 301 10.16 -15.40 5.34
CA ASN A 301 9.89 -15.68 3.93
C ASN A 301 9.04 -14.57 3.27
N CYS A 302 8.01 -14.05 3.93
CA CYS A 302 7.11 -13.03 3.37
C CYS A 302 7.76 -11.66 3.15
N ARG A 303 8.85 -11.40 3.87
CA ARG A 303 9.61 -10.15 3.86
C ARG A 303 10.10 -9.74 2.47
N VAL A 304 10.71 -10.69 1.76
CA VAL A 304 11.27 -10.48 0.43
C VAL A 304 10.47 -11.33 -0.55
N ALA A 305 9.68 -10.68 -1.40
CA ALA A 305 8.94 -11.37 -2.45
C ALA A 305 9.93 -12.07 -3.40
N ASP A 306 10.86 -11.31 -3.98
CA ASP A 306 11.81 -11.81 -4.97
C ASP A 306 13.24 -11.90 -4.43
N GLY A 307 13.78 -13.12 -4.42
CA GLY A 307 15.13 -13.43 -3.93
C GLY A 307 15.14 -14.10 -2.57
N PHE A 308 16.36 -14.37 -2.09
CA PHE A 308 16.57 -15.11 -0.84
C PHE A 308 16.27 -14.25 0.39
N SER A 309 15.52 -14.81 1.34
CA SER A 309 15.03 -14.06 2.52
C SER A 309 16.12 -13.66 3.52
N LEU A 310 17.21 -14.43 3.63
CA LEU A 310 18.35 -14.11 4.51
C LEU A 310 19.32 -13.18 3.79
N SER A 311 18.92 -11.92 3.63
CA SER A 311 19.74 -10.87 3.03
C SER A 311 20.30 -9.93 4.10
N LYS A 312 21.31 -9.10 3.75
CA LYS A 312 21.81 -8.01 4.63
C LYS A 312 20.68 -7.10 5.14
N GLY A 313 19.59 -6.97 4.38
CA GLY A 313 18.41 -6.23 4.78
C GLY A 313 17.68 -6.81 6.01
N LEU A 314 17.87 -8.09 6.35
CA LEU A 314 17.27 -8.70 7.55
C LEU A 314 17.89 -8.13 8.80
N LEU A 315 19.23 -8.04 8.81
CA LEU A 315 20.00 -7.48 9.91
C LEU A 315 19.78 -5.96 10.03
N ALA A 316 19.50 -5.29 8.91
CA ALA A 316 19.21 -3.85 8.91
C ALA A 316 17.82 -3.49 9.48
N ASN A 317 16.84 -4.40 9.36
CA ASN A 317 15.47 -4.15 9.85
C ASN A 317 15.36 -4.43 11.35
N ARG A 318 15.61 -3.39 12.16
CA ARG A 318 15.48 -3.46 13.63
C ARG A 318 14.07 -3.86 14.10
N GLY A 319 13.03 -3.50 13.35
CA GLY A 319 11.64 -3.80 13.71
C GLY A 319 11.39 -5.31 13.82
N ILE A 320 11.90 -6.10 12.88
CA ILE A 320 11.76 -7.58 12.88
C ILE A 320 12.39 -8.19 14.13
N TRP A 321 13.56 -7.70 14.56
CA TRP A 321 14.23 -8.21 15.76
C TRP A 321 13.49 -7.83 17.05
N ILE A 322 12.93 -6.61 17.11
CA ILE A 322 12.10 -6.16 18.23
C ILE A 322 10.87 -7.06 18.35
N VAL A 323 10.11 -7.27 17.26
CA VAL A 323 8.90 -8.12 17.32
C VAL A 323 9.23 -9.58 17.60
N SER A 324 10.38 -10.08 17.14
CA SER A 324 10.86 -11.44 17.46
C SER A 324 11.19 -11.58 18.95
N GLY A 325 11.82 -10.57 19.55
CA GLY A 325 12.11 -10.53 20.98
C GLY A 325 10.83 -10.45 21.82
N VAL A 326 9.88 -9.60 21.43
CA VAL A 326 8.56 -9.52 22.09
C VAL A 326 7.82 -10.85 21.96
N LEU A 327 7.83 -11.49 20.78
CA LEU A 327 7.22 -12.80 20.59
C LEU A 327 7.83 -13.85 21.52
N LEU A 328 9.16 -13.88 21.66
CA LEU A 328 9.83 -14.81 22.56
C LEU A 328 9.38 -14.60 24.00
N VAL A 329 9.29 -13.36 24.47
CA VAL A 329 8.78 -13.05 25.82
C VAL A 329 7.34 -13.51 25.98
N LEU A 330 6.46 -13.26 25.00
CA LEU A 330 5.08 -13.73 25.02
C LEU A 330 4.98 -15.26 25.06
N GLN A 331 5.84 -15.98 24.33
CA GLN A 331 5.89 -17.45 24.38
C GLN A 331 6.39 -17.97 25.72
N LEU A 332 7.42 -17.36 26.30
CA LEU A 332 7.89 -17.74 27.63
C LEU A 332 6.81 -17.51 28.70
N LEU A 333 6.05 -16.41 28.60
CA LEU A 333 4.95 -16.13 29.51
C LEU A 333 3.85 -17.19 29.42
N ILE A 334 3.38 -17.55 28.22
CA ILE A 334 2.29 -18.54 28.10
C ILE A 334 2.73 -19.97 28.43
N ILE A 335 4.01 -20.31 28.24
CA ILE A 335 4.52 -21.66 28.47
C ILE A 335 4.94 -21.88 29.94
N TYR A 336 5.47 -20.86 30.63
CA TYR A 336 6.08 -21.03 31.95
C TYR A 336 5.42 -20.25 33.09
N ALA A 337 4.57 -19.25 32.81
CA ALA A 337 3.90 -18.51 33.89
C ALA A 337 2.70 -19.31 34.43
N PRO A 338 2.62 -19.60 35.75
CA PRO A 338 1.56 -20.46 36.31
C PRO A 338 0.13 -19.97 36.05
N PHE A 339 -0.09 -18.66 36.11
CA PHE A 339 -1.43 -18.08 35.84
C PHE A 339 -1.81 -18.22 34.35
N MET A 340 -0.85 -18.14 33.43
CA MET A 340 -1.10 -18.35 32.01
C MET A 340 -1.39 -19.82 31.71
N GLN A 341 -0.63 -20.74 32.31
CA GLN A 341 -0.87 -22.18 32.20
C GLN A 341 -2.30 -22.56 32.62
N MET A 342 -2.77 -21.99 33.74
CA MET A 342 -4.14 -22.18 34.22
C MET A 342 -5.20 -21.63 33.25
N LEU A 343 -4.99 -20.42 32.71
CA LEU A 343 -5.97 -19.76 31.83
C LEU A 343 -6.04 -20.38 30.43
N PHE A 344 -4.89 -20.83 29.89
CA PHE A 344 -4.77 -21.30 28.50
C PHE A 344 -4.71 -22.83 28.38
N GLY A 345 -4.59 -23.56 29.49
CA GLY A 345 -4.46 -25.02 29.50
C GLY A 345 -3.16 -25.49 28.86
N THR A 346 -2.05 -24.81 29.18
CA THR A 346 -0.69 -25.13 28.69
C THR A 346 0.15 -25.78 29.78
N GLU A 347 1.20 -26.50 29.37
CA GLU A 347 2.14 -27.20 30.25
C GLU A 347 3.57 -26.75 29.95
N ALA A 348 4.46 -26.79 30.96
CA ALA A 348 5.85 -26.39 30.78
C ALA A 348 6.54 -27.26 29.71
N LEU A 349 7.15 -26.61 28.71
CA LEU A 349 7.77 -27.30 27.59
C LEU A 349 9.26 -27.59 27.86
N PRO A 350 9.72 -28.85 27.85
CA PRO A 350 11.15 -29.16 27.94
C PRO A 350 11.93 -28.61 26.74
N PHE A 351 13.18 -28.22 26.96
CA PHE A 351 14.05 -27.62 25.92
C PHE A 351 14.15 -28.45 24.63
N ARG A 352 14.10 -29.78 24.72
CA ARG A 352 14.12 -30.67 23.53
C ARG A 352 13.03 -30.33 22.53
N TYR A 353 11.83 -29.93 22.99
CA TYR A 353 10.71 -29.64 22.11
C TYR A 353 10.83 -28.27 21.48
N TRP A 354 11.43 -27.29 22.16
CA TRP A 354 11.81 -26.03 21.53
C TRP A 354 12.71 -26.25 20.31
N VAL A 355 13.67 -27.16 20.41
CA VAL A 355 14.55 -27.53 19.29
C VAL A 355 13.78 -28.24 18.18
N ILE A 356 12.89 -29.19 18.51
CA ILE A 356 12.06 -29.88 17.51
C ILE A 356 11.17 -28.89 16.76
N THR A 357 10.46 -28.00 17.46
CA THR A 357 9.60 -26.99 16.83
C THR A 357 10.38 -26.02 15.96
N PHE A 358 11.61 -25.67 16.38
CA PHE A 358 12.52 -24.83 15.61
C PHE A 358 12.99 -25.51 14.33
N ILE A 359 13.36 -26.81 14.39
CA ILE A 359 13.73 -27.59 13.21
C ILE A 359 12.57 -27.66 12.23
N ILE A 360 11.35 -27.92 12.70
CA ILE A 360 10.15 -27.95 11.84
C ILE A 360 9.96 -26.61 11.14
N GLY A 361 10.01 -25.49 11.88
CA GLY A 361 9.90 -24.15 11.31
C GLY A 361 11.02 -23.83 10.31
N PHE A 362 12.25 -24.26 10.58
CA PHE A 362 13.37 -24.08 9.67
C PHE A 362 13.22 -24.91 8.37
N VAL A 363 12.73 -26.15 8.47
CA VAL A 363 12.43 -26.97 7.29
C VAL A 363 11.35 -26.31 6.43
N MET A 364 10.28 -25.78 7.05
CA MET A 364 9.26 -25.00 6.34
C MET A 364 9.85 -23.78 5.64
N PHE A 365 10.74 -23.04 6.32
CA PHE A 365 11.44 -21.90 5.73
C PHE A 365 12.20 -22.30 4.46
N LEU A 366 12.94 -23.41 4.50
CA LEU A 366 13.68 -23.93 3.34
C LEU A 366 12.75 -24.33 2.20
N ILE A 367 11.65 -25.02 2.50
CA ILE A 367 10.66 -25.44 1.50
C ILE A 367 10.09 -24.20 0.78
N VAL A 368 9.71 -23.17 1.54
CA VAL A 368 9.18 -21.93 0.98
C VAL A 368 10.24 -21.19 0.16
N GLU A 369 11.49 -21.14 0.60
CA GLU A 369 12.57 -20.52 -0.18
C GLU A 369 12.85 -21.25 -1.50
N VAL A 370 12.76 -22.58 -1.53
CA VAL A 370 12.89 -23.37 -2.77
C VAL A 370 11.72 -23.14 -3.72
N GLU A 371 10.52 -22.91 -3.18
CA GLU A 371 9.33 -22.68 -4.00
C GLU A 371 9.31 -21.28 -4.65
N LYS A 372 9.90 -20.25 -4.01
CA LYS A 372 9.96 -18.89 -4.55
C LYS A 372 10.50 -18.79 -6.00
N PRO A 373 11.66 -19.37 -6.34
CA PRO A 373 12.16 -19.32 -7.71
C PRO A 373 11.28 -20.09 -8.69
N LEU A 374 10.61 -21.17 -8.25
CA LEU A 374 9.73 -21.98 -9.09
C LEU A 374 8.45 -21.22 -9.48
N THR A 375 7.91 -20.41 -8.56
CA THR A 375 6.69 -19.62 -8.80
C THR A 375 6.93 -18.23 -9.34
N ARG A 376 8.18 -17.84 -9.60
CA ARG A 376 8.54 -16.50 -10.12
C ARG A 376 7.79 -16.14 -11.40
N ARG A 377 7.58 -17.11 -12.30
CA ARG A 377 6.86 -16.90 -13.58
C ARG A 377 5.37 -16.63 -13.40
N TRP A 378 4.76 -17.09 -12.29
CA TRP A 378 3.33 -16.90 -12.00
C TRP A 378 3.03 -15.57 -11.31
N ARG A 379 4.06 -14.83 -10.87
CA ARG A 379 3.93 -13.52 -10.23
C ARG A 379 4.10 -12.35 -11.21
N THR A 380 4.77 -12.60 -12.32
CA THR A 380 5.06 -11.62 -13.38
C THR A 380 4.00 -11.57 -14.47
N ALA A 381 3.06 -12.53 -14.47
CA ALA A 381 1.88 -12.59 -15.32
C ALA A 381 0.68 -12.10 -14.52
#